data_AF-A0A9E4G970-F1
#
_entry.id   AF-A0A9E4G970-F1
#
_cell.length_a   1.000
_cell.length_b   1.000
_cell.length_c   1.000
_cell.angle_alpha   90.00
_cell.angle_beta   90.00
_cell.angle_gamma   90.00
#
_symmetry.space_group_name_H-M   'P 1'
#
loop_
_entity.id
_entity.type
_entity.pdbx_description
1 polymer ?
#
loop_
_entity_poly.entity_id
_entity_poly.type
_entity_poly.pdbx_seq_one_letter_code
_entity_poly.pdbx_strand_id
1 'polypeptide(L)' 'MTDAGQDAGAPEEPVERVPFMQRLLDNHFLLLFLGVAVPAVLYLMWGIMEVAQIPIAQ' A
#
# COMPACT_ATOMS: atom_id res chain seq x y z
N MET A 1 -21.54 53.37 -16.57
CA MET A 1 -21.08 52.47 -15.50
C MET A 1 -20.15 51.48 -16.18
N THR A 2 -18.86 51.56 -15.90
CA THR A 2 -17.79 50.82 -16.58
C THR A 2 -17.91 49.32 -16.37
N ASP A 3 -17.63 48.61 -17.47
CA ASP A 3 -17.45 47.18 -17.64
C ASP A 3 -16.14 46.68 -17.01
N ALA A 4 -16.09 45.37 -16.82
CA ALA A 4 -14.91 44.51 -16.74
C ALA A 4 -13.88 44.70 -15.61
N GLY A 5 -13.66 43.58 -14.92
CA GLY A 5 -12.30 43.13 -14.64
C GLY A 5 -11.96 43.04 -13.17
N GLN A 6 -12.40 41.97 -12.49
CA GLN A 6 -11.57 41.38 -11.45
C GLN A 6 -11.99 39.93 -11.13
N ASP A 7 -12.12 39.06 -12.14
CA ASP A 7 -11.86 37.63 -11.93
C ASP A 7 -10.34 37.48 -11.81
N ALA A 8 -9.80 37.94 -10.68
CA ALA A 8 -8.41 37.72 -10.33
C ALA A 8 -8.25 36.20 -10.14
N GLY A 9 -7.71 35.55 -11.17
CA GLY A 9 -7.33 34.15 -11.14
C GLY A 9 -6.60 33.86 -9.84
N ALA A 10 -7.26 33.10 -8.96
CA ALA A 10 -6.62 32.54 -7.79
C ALA A 10 -5.43 31.69 -8.28
N PRO A 11 -4.29 31.72 -7.59
CA PRO A 11 -3.21 30.80 -7.91
C PRO A 11 -3.76 29.38 -7.78
N GLU A 12 -3.75 28.61 -8.86
CA GLU A 12 -4.01 27.17 -8.80
C GLU A 12 -2.90 26.55 -7.94
N GLU A 13 -3.22 26.25 -6.68
CA GLU A 13 -2.36 25.50 -5.77
C GLU A 13 -1.90 24.22 -6.50
N PRO A 14 -0.59 23.99 -6.68
CA PRO A 14 -0.11 22.82 -7.38
C PRO A 14 -0.59 21.58 -6.62
N VAL A 15 -1.44 20.77 -7.28
CA VAL A 15 -1.97 19.51 -6.71
C VAL A 15 -0.79 18.62 -6.32
N GLU A 16 -0.48 18.59 -5.03
CA GLU A 16 0.66 17.84 -4.51
C GLU A 16 0.37 16.35 -4.66
N ARG A 17 1.10 15.70 -5.58
CA ARG A 17 0.87 14.29 -5.92
C ARG A 17 1.31 13.43 -4.73
N VAL A 18 0.33 12.93 -3.98
CA VAL A 18 0.60 12.01 -2.85
C VAL A 18 1.46 10.84 -3.33
N PRO A 19 2.65 10.63 -2.76
CA PRO A 19 3.56 9.57 -3.15
C PRO A 19 2.94 8.18 -2.94
N PHE A 20 3.26 7.24 -3.84
CA PHE A 20 2.68 5.89 -3.83
C PHE A 20 2.93 5.14 -2.52
N MET A 21 4.10 5.32 -1.92
CA MET A 21 4.45 4.67 -0.66
C MET A 21 3.57 5.15 0.51
N GLN A 22 3.19 6.44 0.53
CA GLN A 22 2.23 6.95 1.53
C GLN A 22 0.87 6.31 1.33
N ARG A 23 0.34 6.27 0.09
CA ARG A 23 -0.96 5.64 -0.18
C ARG A 23 -1.00 4.17 0.22
N LEU A 24 0.11 3.44 0.07
CA LEU A 24 0.20 2.05 0.49
C LEU A 24 0.14 1.93 2.03
N LEU A 25 0.81 2.83 2.74
CA LEU A 25 0.86 2.85 4.21
C LEU A 25 -0.38 3.45 4.88
N ASP A 26 -1.10 4.33 4.20
CA ASP A 26 -2.31 5.00 4.71
C ASP A 26 -3.56 4.10 4.66
N ASN A 27 -3.52 3.02 3.86
CA ASN A 27 -4.61 2.07 3.73
C ASN A 27 -4.54 0.98 4.80
N HIS A 28 -5.30 1.14 5.87
CA HIS A 28 -5.38 0.20 6.99
C HIS A 28 -5.68 -1.24 6.57
N PHE A 29 -6.51 -1.46 5.54
CA PHE A 29 -6.77 -2.80 5.01
C PHE A 29 -5.57 -3.40 4.29
N LEU A 30 -4.79 -2.59 3.56
CA LEU A 30 -3.56 -3.06 2.91
C LEU A 30 -2.50 -3.39 3.96
N LEU A 31 -2.39 -2.57 5.00
CA LEU A 31 -1.52 -2.84 6.16
C LEU A 31 -1.93 -4.11 6.91
N LEU A 32 -3.23 -4.30 7.15
CA LEU A 32 -3.76 -5.51 7.79
C LEU A 32 -3.48 -6.73 6.92
N PHE A 33 -3.81 -6.65 5.63
CA PHE A 33 -3.56 -7.72 4.67
C PHE A 33 -2.07 -8.08 4.65
N LEU A 34 -1.18 -7.11 4.49
CA LEU A 34 0.26 -7.34 4.50
C LEU A 34 0.74 -7.91 5.84
N GLY A 35 0.21 -7.40 6.96
CA GLY A 35 0.53 -7.84 8.32
C GLY A 35 0.15 -9.28 8.61
N VAL A 36 -0.91 -9.81 7.99
CA VAL A 36 -1.32 -11.22 8.13
C VAL A 36 -0.74 -12.10 7.01
N ALA A 37 -0.70 -11.60 5.78
CA ALA A 37 -0.23 -12.34 4.62
C ALA A 37 1.27 -12.64 4.69
N VAL A 38 2.09 -11.70 5.14
CA VAL A 38 3.54 -11.91 5.29
C VAL A 38 3.87 -13.08 6.21
N PRO A 39 3.43 -13.10 7.49
CA PRO A 39 3.70 -14.24 8.35
C PRO A 39 3.01 -15.52 7.84
N ALA A 40 1.79 -15.43 7.29
CA ALA A 40 1.12 -16.61 6.75
C ALA A 40 1.93 -17.28 5.63
N VAL A 41 2.43 -16.51 4.66
CA VAL A 41 3.25 -17.05 3.56
C VAL A 41 4.60 -17.55 4.07
N LEU A 42 5.26 -16.81 4.97
CA LEU A 42 6.54 -17.24 5.55
C LEU A 42 6.40 -18.57 6.31
N TYR A 43 5.42 -18.67 7.20
CA TYR A 43 5.16 -19.91 7.95
C TYR A 43 4.69 -21.04 7.06
N LEU A 44 3.90 -20.76 6.03
CA LEU A 44 3.49 -21.76 5.06
C LEU A 44 4.69 -22.30 4.28
N MET A 45 5.55 -21.43 3.75
CA MET A 45 6.76 -21.85 3.04
C MET A 45 7.71 -22.62 3.96
N TRP A 46 7.92 -22.13 5.18
CA TRP A 46 8.70 -22.84 6.20
C TRP A 46 8.10 -24.23 6.46
N GLY A 47 6.81 -24.31 6.75
CA GLY A 47 6.13 -25.57 7.07
C GLY A 47 6.20 -26.58 5.93
N ILE A 48 6.11 -26.12 4.67
CA ILE A 48 6.29 -26.99 3.51
C ILE A 48 7.72 -27.53 3.44
N MET A 49 8.74 -26.69 3.64
CA MET A 49 10.13 -27.15 3.67
C MET A 49 10.38 -28.15 4.80
N GLU A 50 9.82 -27.90 5.99
CA GLU A 50 9.90 -28.81 7.15
C GLU A 50 9.31 -30.19 6.80
N VAL A 51 8.09 -30.22 6.27
CA VAL A 51 7.42 -31.47 5.88
C VAL A 51 8.18 -32.20 4.78
N ALA A 52 8.72 -31.49 3.80
CA ALA A 52 9.49 -32.09 2.70
C ALA A 52 10.80 -32.74 3.16
N GLN A 53 11.35 -32.32 4.30
CA GLN A 53 12.58 -32.87 4.88
C GLN A 53 12.33 -34.05 5.83
N ILE A 54 11.07 -34.36 6.16
CA ILE A 54 10.75 -35.51 7.01
C ILE A 54 11.11 -36.80 6.25
N PRO A 55 12.07 -37.60 6.75
CA PRO A 55 12.40 -38.87 6.13
C PRO A 55 11.20 -39.80 6.24
N ILE A 56 10.80 -40.36 5.11
CA ILE A 56 9.74 -41.36 5.06
C ILE A 56 10.31 -42.62 5.70
N ALA A 57 9.79 -43.00 6.87
CA ALA A 57 10.17 -44.25 7.51
C ALA A 57 9.84 -45.40 6.55
N GLN A 58 10.89 -46.10 6.11
CA GLN A 58 10.79 -47.34 5.33
C GLN A 58 10.34 -48.48 6.23
#